data_AF-A0A6A4WUZ4-F1
#
_entry.id   AF-A0A6A4WUZ4-F1
#
_cell.length_a   1.000
_cell.length_b   1.000
_cell.length_c   1.000
_cell.angle_alpha   90.00
_cell.angle_beta   90.00
_cell.angle_gamma   90.00
#
_symmetry.space_group_name_H-M   'P 1'
#
loop_
_entity.id
_entity.type
_entity.pdbx_description
1 polymer ?
#
loop_
_entity_poly.entity_id
_entity_poly.type
_entity_poly.pdbx_seq_one_letter_code
_entity_poly.pdbx_strand_id
1 'polypeptide(L)'
;MHLLPVSVGRLPHVQSLLMMVVLVVMLLSPTSALVASGRRGQGRRLVGATPAETLSAVSQERCHLACHQRGGCRSFNFHPGTGHCQVFTVTACDSSSYIVEPADGWTFYDVVDDLSAESGQTLWSQEACVRDGRCRDSCLRRLGQGCRHTQQCQPLVTGVTNCSELVCSCSSDYWRYNETLCLPRYTQLFTDGESWVWKKIVNGMCSTDFRIKSTGTVEVGVFAAYTHYTGRYFMRISQTKMDVFRYVDGVSNSHLASISKTFETDSRYVRFNFHWCGGQLRISRGIGTTNLFSWNDASPLQPQYLAMRSSSFTEGYFKFAGDLVDPWFGDWSSDRVYSIPRDTMIARRRHEQDFWVEFECRITRDCNWMAREQTTWHGSNIWKVIIGGWDNSHSAIHRHVSGVGWQFYSHTATPAILSATELRRFRIHFSPQAIRVYRDNQTEPFMAHQVGAPFTINYDGPHMCCNVENVDFRLVQYDAGWGYEGGFRWGEDLVS
;
A
#
# COMPACT_ATOMS: atom_id res chain seq x y z
N MET A 1 76.36 -43.23 14.31
CA MET A 1 75.13 -42.44 14.16
C MET A 1 75.04 -42.01 12.70
N HIS A 2 73.89 -42.32 12.10
CA HIS A 2 73.57 -42.55 10.69
C HIS A 2 74.35 -41.70 9.65
N LEU A 3 75.24 -42.32 8.88
CA LEU A 3 75.09 -43.16 7.65
C LEU A 3 75.10 -42.33 6.34
N LEU A 4 76.31 -42.33 5.76
CA LEU A 4 76.72 -42.10 4.37
C LEU A 4 76.08 -43.11 3.36
N PRO A 5 76.50 -43.23 2.06
CA PRO A 5 76.69 -42.29 0.93
C PRO A 5 76.20 -42.83 -0.47
N VAL A 6 76.62 -42.16 -1.58
CA VAL A 6 76.86 -42.65 -2.99
C VAL A 6 75.68 -42.68 -3.98
N SER A 7 75.78 -42.46 -5.30
CA SER A 7 76.53 -41.56 -6.23
C SER A 7 75.96 -41.78 -7.66
N VAL A 8 76.53 -41.07 -8.67
CA VAL A 8 76.46 -41.26 -10.15
C VAL A 8 75.17 -40.75 -10.84
N GLY A 9 75.17 -39.99 -11.93
CA GLY A 9 76.22 -39.38 -12.75
C GLY A 9 75.65 -38.84 -14.10
N ARG A 10 76.52 -38.10 -14.83
CA ARG A 10 76.57 -37.84 -16.29
C ARG A 10 75.43 -37.07 -17.01
N LEU A 11 75.82 -35.94 -17.64
CA LEU A 11 75.27 -35.32 -18.88
C LEU A 11 75.52 -36.27 -20.10
N PRO A 12 74.95 -36.13 -21.33
CA PRO A 12 74.42 -34.93 -22.05
C PRO A 12 73.22 -35.20 -23.04
N HIS A 13 73.00 -34.29 -24.00
CA HIS A 13 72.15 -34.33 -25.24
C HIS A 13 70.69 -33.83 -25.13
N VAL A 14 70.29 -32.74 -25.82
CA VAL A 14 70.06 -32.48 -27.28
C VAL A 14 68.73 -33.04 -27.80
N GLN A 15 67.96 -32.13 -28.42
CA GLN A 15 66.96 -32.28 -29.51
C GLN A 15 65.44 -32.23 -29.23
N SER A 16 64.84 -31.26 -29.95
CA SER A 16 63.59 -31.32 -30.73
C SER A 16 62.23 -31.35 -30.02
N LEU A 17 61.48 -30.25 -30.15
CA LEU A 17 60.17 -30.16 -30.83
C LEU A 17 59.53 -28.77 -30.57
N LEU A 18 59.19 -28.01 -31.62
CA LEU A 18 58.08 -27.05 -31.56
C LEU A 18 57.50 -26.88 -32.98
N MET A 19 56.40 -27.61 -33.25
CA MET A 19 55.05 -27.07 -33.48
C MET A 19 54.88 -26.19 -34.72
N MET A 20 54.23 -26.76 -35.74
CA MET A 20 53.31 -26.07 -36.64
C MET A 20 52.25 -27.09 -37.07
N VAL A 21 51.17 -27.20 -36.30
CA VAL A 21 49.90 -27.79 -36.75
C VAL A 21 48.89 -26.66 -36.70
N VAL A 22 48.46 -26.22 -37.88
CA VAL A 22 47.35 -25.29 -38.07
C VAL A 22 46.07 -26.04 -37.70
N LEU A 23 45.52 -25.75 -36.51
CA LEU A 23 44.17 -26.15 -36.16
C LEU A 23 43.25 -24.95 -36.39
N VAL A 24 42.40 -25.06 -37.41
CA VAL A 24 41.29 -24.13 -37.68
C VAL A 24 40.30 -24.26 -36.51
N VAL A 25 40.43 -23.38 -35.52
CA VAL A 25 39.37 -23.14 -34.53
C VAL A 25 38.33 -22.28 -35.24
N MET A 26 37.26 -22.92 -35.73
CA MET A 26 36.05 -22.18 -36.05
C MET A 26 35.52 -21.57 -34.75
N LEU A 27 35.50 -20.24 -34.73
CA LEU A 27 34.81 -19.42 -33.74
C LEU A 27 33.32 -19.74 -33.80
N LEU A 28 32.86 -20.67 -32.96
CA LEU A 28 31.46 -20.75 -32.58
C LEU A 28 31.22 -19.65 -31.55
N SER A 29 30.70 -18.52 -32.04
CA SER A 29 29.97 -17.57 -31.21
C SER A 29 28.91 -18.34 -30.41
N PRO A 30 28.70 -18.07 -29.11
CA PRO A 30 27.54 -18.59 -28.41
C PRO A 30 26.33 -17.81 -28.94
N THR A 31 25.75 -18.22 -30.06
CA THR A 31 24.35 -17.92 -30.32
C THR A 31 23.59 -18.61 -29.21
N SER A 32 22.91 -17.85 -28.36
CA SER A 32 21.96 -18.36 -27.37
C SER A 32 21.05 -19.36 -28.07
N ALA A 33 21.33 -20.65 -27.89
CA ALA A 33 20.57 -21.71 -28.53
C ALA A 33 19.23 -21.78 -27.81
N LEU A 34 18.14 -21.44 -28.49
CA LEU A 34 16.80 -21.64 -27.96
C LEU A 34 16.66 -23.10 -27.52
N VAL A 35 16.11 -23.32 -26.33
CA VAL A 35 15.90 -24.63 -25.73
C VAL A 35 14.40 -24.85 -25.54
N ALA A 36 13.93 -26.07 -25.81
CA ALA A 36 12.52 -26.41 -25.70
C ALA A 36 12.24 -27.26 -24.45
N SER A 37 11.30 -26.83 -23.62
CA SER A 37 10.86 -27.52 -22.41
C SER A 37 9.50 -28.18 -22.62
N GLY A 38 9.49 -29.51 -22.68
CA GLY A 38 8.25 -30.31 -22.69
C GLY A 38 7.78 -30.72 -21.30
N ARG A 39 8.50 -30.34 -20.23
CA ARG A 39 8.35 -30.93 -18.89
C ARG A 39 6.95 -30.75 -18.30
N ARG A 40 6.29 -29.64 -18.61
CA ARG A 40 4.92 -29.32 -18.15
C ARG A 40 3.85 -29.52 -19.23
N GLY A 41 4.24 -29.95 -20.42
CA GLY A 41 3.35 -30.14 -21.57
C GLY A 41 3.18 -31.59 -22.03
N GLN A 42 3.75 -32.58 -21.33
CA GLN A 42 3.59 -34.00 -21.65
C GLN A 42 2.10 -34.42 -21.61
N GLY A 43 1.66 -35.12 -22.66
CA GLY A 43 0.26 -35.57 -22.81
C GLY A 43 -0.71 -34.42 -23.11
N ARG A 44 -0.22 -33.31 -23.64
CA ARG A 44 -1.00 -32.10 -23.89
C ARG A 44 -0.63 -31.42 -25.20
N ARG A 45 -1.52 -30.53 -25.63
CA ARG A 45 -1.39 -29.77 -26.87
C ARG A 45 -1.92 -28.35 -26.69
N LEU A 46 -1.21 -27.36 -27.24
CA LEU A 46 -1.72 -26.00 -27.39
C LEU A 46 -2.77 -25.95 -28.50
N VAL A 47 -3.95 -25.44 -28.18
CA VAL A 47 -5.07 -25.21 -29.09
C VAL A 47 -5.56 -23.76 -29.01
N GLY A 48 -6.38 -23.35 -29.99
CA GLY A 48 -6.91 -21.98 -30.11
C GLY A 48 -5.96 -20.98 -30.79
N ALA A 49 -4.70 -21.36 -31.01
CA ALA A 49 -3.74 -20.63 -31.82
C ALA A 49 -3.61 -21.27 -33.21
N THR A 50 -3.48 -20.45 -34.26
CA THR A 50 -3.17 -20.93 -35.61
C THR A 50 -1.66 -21.23 -35.69
N PRO A 51 -1.25 -22.45 -36.09
CA PRO A 51 0.16 -22.75 -36.30
C PRO A 51 0.76 -21.86 -37.38
N ALA A 52 1.94 -21.30 -37.11
CA ALA A 52 2.72 -20.57 -38.09
C ALA A 52 3.33 -21.50 -39.14
N GLU A 53 3.52 -22.78 -38.81
CA GLU A 53 3.99 -23.85 -39.68
C GLU A 53 3.49 -25.20 -39.17
N THR A 54 3.19 -26.13 -40.07
CA THR A 54 2.81 -27.52 -39.74
C THR A 54 3.64 -28.49 -40.56
N LEU A 55 4.27 -29.45 -39.90
CA LEU A 55 5.11 -30.49 -40.50
C LEU A 55 4.54 -31.87 -40.16
N SER A 56 4.82 -32.85 -41.00
CA SER A 56 4.39 -34.24 -40.82
C SER A 56 5.57 -35.19 -41.04
N ALA A 57 5.55 -36.35 -40.38
CA ALA A 57 6.62 -37.35 -40.44
C ALA A 57 8.02 -36.81 -40.08
N VAL A 58 8.10 -35.87 -39.13
CA VAL A 58 9.36 -35.29 -38.63
C VAL A 58 9.71 -35.80 -37.23
N SER A 59 10.99 -35.72 -36.84
CA SER A 59 11.42 -35.97 -35.45
C SER A 59 11.18 -34.74 -34.56
N GLN A 60 11.31 -34.92 -33.24
CA GLN A 60 11.20 -33.82 -32.28
C GLN A 60 12.28 -32.75 -32.53
N GLU A 61 13.51 -33.17 -32.80
CA GLU A 61 14.66 -32.29 -33.06
C GLU A 61 14.42 -31.48 -34.34
N ARG A 62 13.83 -32.10 -35.36
CA ARG A 62 13.46 -31.43 -36.62
C ARG A 62 12.36 -30.40 -36.39
N CYS A 63 11.37 -30.71 -35.54
CA CYS A 63 10.32 -29.76 -35.14
C CYS A 63 10.90 -28.57 -34.36
N HIS A 64 11.81 -28.83 -33.42
CA HIS A 64 12.50 -27.79 -32.67
C HIS A 64 13.37 -26.91 -33.58
N LEU A 65 14.10 -27.51 -34.54
CA LEU A 65 14.89 -26.77 -35.51
C LEU A 65 14.01 -25.88 -36.40
N ALA A 66 12.85 -26.36 -36.83
CA ALA A 66 11.87 -25.56 -37.59
C ALA A 66 11.40 -24.34 -36.77
N CYS A 67 11.13 -24.54 -35.48
CA CYS A 67 10.85 -23.43 -34.56
C CYS A 67 12.04 -22.45 -34.46
N HIS A 68 13.27 -22.92 -34.24
CA HIS A 68 14.44 -22.04 -34.14
C HIS A 68 14.71 -21.23 -35.41
N GLN A 69 14.47 -21.82 -36.59
CA GLN A 69 14.65 -21.14 -37.88
C GLN A 69 13.53 -20.13 -38.19
N ARG A 70 12.38 -20.26 -37.52
CA ARG A 70 11.24 -19.38 -37.66
C ARG A 70 11.42 -18.16 -36.75
N GLY A 71 11.60 -16.99 -37.36
CA GLY A 71 11.66 -15.73 -36.62
C GLY A 71 10.44 -15.55 -35.70
N GLY A 72 10.68 -15.37 -34.41
CA GLY A 72 9.63 -15.18 -33.40
C GLY A 72 8.90 -16.44 -32.95
N CYS A 73 9.43 -17.64 -33.21
CA CYS A 73 8.88 -18.85 -32.59
C CYS A 73 8.96 -18.78 -31.06
N ARG A 74 7.91 -19.24 -30.38
CA ARG A 74 7.84 -19.25 -28.90
C ARG A 74 7.34 -20.56 -28.31
N SER A 75 6.66 -21.40 -29.09
CA SER A 75 6.25 -22.74 -28.66
C SER A 75 5.97 -23.66 -29.84
N PHE A 76 5.84 -24.96 -29.59
CA PHE A 76 5.38 -25.93 -30.58
C PHE A 76 4.65 -27.13 -29.95
N ASN A 77 3.81 -27.80 -30.73
CA ASN A 77 3.26 -29.12 -30.39
C ASN A 77 3.99 -30.19 -31.19
N PHE A 78 4.24 -31.34 -30.59
CA PHE A 78 4.82 -32.50 -31.26
C PHE A 78 4.13 -33.80 -30.85
N HIS A 79 3.85 -34.67 -31.82
CA HIS A 79 3.29 -36.00 -31.61
C HIS A 79 4.29 -37.10 -32.01
N PRO A 80 5.04 -37.70 -31.06
CA PRO A 80 6.08 -38.70 -31.37
C PRO A 80 5.59 -39.90 -32.19
N GLY A 81 4.37 -40.37 -31.98
CA GLY A 81 3.84 -41.55 -32.70
C GLY A 81 3.54 -41.32 -34.19
N THR A 82 3.40 -40.08 -34.64
CA THR A 82 3.00 -39.73 -36.03
C THR A 82 3.99 -38.79 -36.70
N GLY A 83 4.88 -38.17 -35.91
CA GLY A 83 5.80 -37.14 -36.39
C GLY A 83 5.10 -35.85 -36.78
N HIS A 84 3.86 -35.61 -36.33
CA HIS A 84 3.18 -34.33 -36.55
C HIS A 84 3.75 -33.24 -35.65
N CYS A 85 4.01 -32.07 -36.23
CA CYS A 85 4.60 -30.92 -35.58
C CYS A 85 3.84 -29.65 -35.94
N GLN A 86 3.58 -28.79 -34.97
CA GLN A 86 2.93 -27.49 -35.16
C GLN A 86 3.75 -26.42 -34.45
N VAL A 87 4.27 -25.46 -35.19
CA VAL A 87 5.13 -24.39 -34.68
C VAL A 87 4.30 -23.12 -34.47
N PHE A 88 4.48 -22.44 -33.33
CA PHE A 88 3.73 -21.23 -32.99
C PHE A 88 4.67 -20.06 -32.66
N THR A 89 4.25 -18.86 -33.04
CA THR A 89 4.85 -17.59 -32.62
C THR A 89 4.28 -17.05 -31.31
N VAL A 90 3.43 -17.85 -30.65
CA VAL A 90 2.76 -17.54 -29.40
C VAL A 90 3.04 -18.61 -28.35
N THR A 91 2.75 -18.28 -27.10
CA THR A 91 2.75 -19.18 -25.95
C THR A 91 1.33 -19.27 -25.39
N ALA A 92 1.10 -20.20 -24.47
CA ALA A 92 -0.14 -20.23 -23.69
C ALA A 92 -0.43 -18.89 -22.99
N CYS A 93 0.60 -18.08 -22.70
CA CYS A 93 0.48 -16.80 -21.99
C CYS A 93 -0.06 -15.63 -22.83
N ASP A 94 -0.09 -15.72 -24.16
CA ASP A 94 -0.36 -14.53 -24.98
C ASP A 94 -1.85 -14.23 -25.15
N SER A 95 -2.74 -15.20 -24.91
CA SER A 95 -4.19 -15.01 -24.96
C SER A 95 -4.91 -15.89 -23.94
N SER A 96 -6.09 -15.45 -23.50
CA SER A 96 -7.01 -16.29 -22.74
C SER A 96 -7.61 -17.41 -23.60
N SER A 97 -7.69 -17.24 -24.92
CA SER A 97 -8.17 -18.25 -25.88
C SER A 97 -7.16 -19.37 -26.17
N TYR A 98 -5.89 -19.20 -25.79
CA TYR A 98 -4.86 -20.21 -25.97
C TYR A 98 -4.88 -21.17 -24.78
N ILE A 99 -5.15 -22.44 -25.06
CA ILE A 99 -5.40 -23.47 -24.04
C ILE A 99 -4.42 -24.61 -24.29
N VAL A 100 -3.72 -25.03 -23.24
CA VAL A 100 -2.94 -26.28 -23.27
C VAL A 100 -3.83 -27.35 -22.65
N GLU A 101 -4.47 -28.16 -23.49
CA GLU A 101 -5.45 -29.16 -23.06
C GLU A 101 -4.87 -30.59 -23.14
N PRO A 102 -5.42 -31.55 -22.37
CA PRO A 102 -5.08 -32.96 -22.51
C PRO A 102 -5.27 -33.44 -23.95
N ALA A 103 -4.25 -34.08 -24.51
CA ALA A 103 -4.27 -34.60 -25.86
C ALA A 103 -3.36 -35.82 -25.95
N ASP A 104 -3.95 -36.99 -26.13
CA ASP A 104 -3.22 -38.26 -26.15
C ASP A 104 -2.14 -38.27 -27.23
N GLY A 105 -0.94 -38.69 -26.85
CA GLY A 105 0.21 -38.77 -27.73
C GLY A 105 0.84 -37.43 -28.14
N TRP A 106 0.30 -36.29 -27.69
CA TRP A 106 0.90 -34.97 -27.93
C TRP A 106 1.74 -34.49 -26.75
N THR A 107 2.76 -33.69 -27.06
CA THR A 107 3.48 -32.88 -26.07
C THR A 107 3.56 -31.43 -26.53
N PHE A 108 3.17 -30.52 -25.65
CA PHE A 108 3.40 -29.08 -25.80
C PHE A 108 4.80 -28.72 -25.29
N TYR A 109 5.54 -27.95 -26.08
CA TYR A 109 6.87 -27.47 -25.74
C TYR A 109 6.88 -25.94 -25.71
N ASP A 110 7.31 -25.39 -24.59
CA ASP A 110 7.60 -23.97 -24.46
C ASP A 110 9.06 -23.72 -24.84
N VAL A 111 9.34 -22.65 -25.59
CA VAL A 111 10.69 -22.39 -26.13
C VAL A 111 11.32 -21.22 -25.38
N VAL A 112 12.38 -21.48 -24.64
CA VAL A 112 13.04 -20.54 -23.74
C VAL A 112 14.52 -20.39 -24.08
N ASP A 113 15.12 -19.29 -23.64
CA ASP A 113 16.54 -19.04 -23.86
C ASP A 113 17.43 -19.86 -22.92
N ASP A 114 16.92 -20.23 -21.73
CA ASP A 114 17.63 -21.02 -20.72
C ASP A 114 16.67 -21.86 -19.87
N LEU A 115 16.83 -23.18 -19.88
CA LEU A 115 16.04 -24.11 -19.06
C LEU A 115 16.31 -23.96 -17.56
N SER A 116 17.50 -23.47 -17.17
CA SER A 116 17.85 -23.28 -15.76
C SER A 116 17.01 -22.18 -15.11
N ALA A 117 16.54 -21.21 -15.91
CA ALA A 117 15.72 -20.09 -15.47
C ALA A 117 14.22 -20.44 -15.33
N GLU A 118 13.72 -21.49 -15.99
CA GLU A 118 12.30 -21.84 -15.97
C GLU A 118 11.79 -22.15 -14.55
N SER A 119 12.57 -22.91 -13.77
CA SER A 119 12.20 -23.23 -12.39
C SER A 119 12.19 -22.03 -11.44
N GLY A 120 12.81 -20.92 -11.85
CA GLY A 120 12.79 -19.66 -11.10
C GLY A 120 11.59 -18.77 -11.40
N GLN A 121 10.76 -19.11 -12.39
CA GLN A 121 9.57 -18.31 -12.74
C GLN A 121 8.51 -18.37 -11.64
N THR A 122 7.80 -17.27 -11.45
CA THR A 122 6.84 -17.11 -10.34
C THR A 122 5.71 -18.16 -10.37
N LEU A 123 5.26 -18.52 -11.59
CA LEU A 123 4.16 -19.45 -11.80
C LEU A 123 4.61 -20.92 -11.88
N TRP A 124 5.91 -21.21 -11.83
CA TRP A 124 6.46 -22.54 -12.18
C TRP A 124 5.89 -23.71 -11.35
N SER A 125 5.68 -23.49 -10.06
CA SER A 125 5.11 -24.46 -9.13
C SER A 125 3.59 -24.33 -8.98
N GLN A 126 2.98 -23.35 -9.63
CA GLN A 126 1.57 -23.01 -9.48
C GLN A 126 0.69 -23.83 -10.42
N GLU A 127 -0.58 -23.96 -10.05
CA GLU A 127 -1.58 -24.71 -10.81
C GLU A 127 -1.71 -24.22 -12.25
N ALA A 128 -1.61 -22.90 -12.47
CA ALA A 128 -1.61 -22.31 -13.81
C ALA A 128 -0.55 -22.93 -14.74
N CYS A 129 0.67 -23.15 -14.24
CA CYS A 129 1.73 -23.82 -15.00
C CYS A 129 1.46 -25.32 -15.12
N VAL A 130 1.18 -25.98 -14.00
CA VAL A 130 1.06 -27.45 -13.93
C VAL A 130 -0.13 -27.98 -14.73
N ARG A 131 -1.24 -27.23 -14.82
CA ARG A 131 -2.46 -27.65 -15.53
C ARG A 131 -2.63 -27.05 -16.92
N ASP A 132 -2.16 -25.82 -17.14
CA ASP A 132 -2.46 -25.09 -18.37
C ASP A 132 -1.21 -24.64 -19.14
N GLY A 133 -0.01 -25.06 -18.73
CA GLY A 133 1.25 -24.68 -19.38
C GLY A 133 1.59 -23.19 -19.25
N ARG A 134 0.97 -22.48 -18.30
CA ARG A 134 1.14 -21.04 -18.07
C ARG A 134 2.30 -20.75 -17.10
N CYS A 135 3.50 -21.13 -17.52
CA CYS A 135 4.66 -21.18 -16.62
C CYS A 135 5.49 -19.89 -16.56
N ARG A 136 5.30 -18.96 -17.51
CA ARG A 136 6.13 -17.76 -17.64
C ARG A 136 5.58 -16.59 -16.82
N ASP A 137 6.44 -15.67 -16.41
CA ASP A 137 6.02 -14.41 -15.77
C ASP A 137 5.15 -13.53 -16.71
N SER A 138 5.25 -13.71 -18.03
CA SER A 138 4.34 -13.09 -19.00
C SER A 138 2.87 -13.56 -18.88
N CYS A 139 2.62 -14.65 -18.15
CA CYS A 139 1.28 -15.10 -17.78
C CYS A 139 0.71 -14.39 -16.55
N LEU A 140 1.51 -13.60 -15.82
CA LEU A 140 1.02 -12.79 -14.71
C LEU A 140 0.08 -11.70 -15.22
N ARG A 141 -0.88 -11.32 -14.40
CA ARG A 141 -2.01 -10.47 -14.76
C ARG A 141 -2.26 -9.43 -13.68
N ARG A 142 -2.45 -8.19 -14.12
CA ARG A 142 -2.87 -7.08 -13.28
C ARG A 142 -4.39 -7.08 -13.10
N LEU A 143 -4.88 -6.31 -12.14
CA LEU A 143 -6.32 -6.16 -11.93
C LEU A 143 -7.00 -5.62 -13.19
N GLY A 144 -8.15 -6.21 -13.53
CA GLY A 144 -8.90 -5.94 -14.76
C GLY A 144 -8.39 -6.67 -16.01
N GLN A 145 -7.28 -7.42 -15.94
CA GLN A 145 -6.81 -8.23 -17.06
C GLN A 145 -7.36 -9.65 -17.02
N GLY A 146 -7.44 -10.29 -18.19
CA GLY A 146 -7.97 -11.64 -18.34
C GLY A 146 -7.09 -12.70 -17.68
N CYS A 147 -7.69 -13.61 -16.91
CA CYS A 147 -7.03 -14.69 -16.18
C CYS A 147 -7.78 -16.02 -16.34
N ARG A 148 -7.11 -17.12 -15.97
CA ARG A 148 -7.72 -18.44 -15.77
C ARG A 148 -7.53 -18.96 -14.35
N HIS A 149 -6.47 -18.50 -13.69
CA HIS A 149 -6.06 -18.95 -12.36
C HIS A 149 -5.78 -17.75 -11.47
N THR A 150 -6.18 -17.84 -10.20
CA THR A 150 -5.95 -16.78 -9.20
C THR A 150 -4.46 -16.48 -9.01
N GLN A 151 -3.59 -17.47 -9.14
CA GLN A 151 -2.14 -17.34 -9.02
C GLN A 151 -1.55 -16.44 -10.10
N GLN A 152 -2.23 -16.23 -11.23
CA GLN A 152 -1.81 -15.24 -12.23
C GLN A 152 -1.94 -13.81 -11.72
N CYS A 153 -2.85 -13.54 -10.77
CA CYS A 153 -3.12 -12.21 -10.24
C CYS A 153 -2.22 -11.86 -9.04
N GLN A 154 -1.98 -12.82 -8.14
CA GLN A 154 -1.37 -12.59 -6.82
C GLN A 154 0.03 -11.95 -6.83
N PRO A 155 0.98 -12.32 -7.71
CA PRO A 155 2.35 -11.83 -7.59
C PRO A 155 2.56 -10.38 -8.04
N LEU A 156 1.67 -9.86 -8.88
CA LEU A 156 1.73 -8.47 -9.36
C LEU A 156 0.84 -7.52 -8.55
N VAL A 157 -0.04 -8.07 -7.72
CA VAL A 157 -1.09 -7.32 -7.04
C VAL A 157 -1.00 -7.54 -5.54
N THR A 158 -0.85 -6.46 -4.78
CA THR A 158 -0.87 -6.52 -3.31
C THR A 158 -2.31 -6.55 -2.81
N GLY A 159 -2.58 -7.40 -1.80
CA GLY A 159 -3.91 -7.60 -1.22
C GLY A 159 -4.51 -8.96 -1.61
N VAL A 160 -5.83 -9.11 -1.43
CA VAL A 160 -6.52 -10.38 -1.72
C VAL A 160 -7.20 -10.31 -3.08
N THR A 161 -6.69 -11.11 -4.02
CA THR A 161 -7.19 -11.20 -5.40
C THR A 161 -7.71 -12.58 -5.74
N ASN A 162 -8.64 -12.65 -6.70
CA ASN A 162 -9.07 -13.89 -7.34
C ASN A 162 -9.17 -13.73 -8.85
N CYS A 163 -9.15 -14.85 -9.56
CA CYS A 163 -9.62 -14.88 -10.94
C CYS A 163 -11.13 -15.13 -10.93
N SER A 164 -11.92 -14.06 -11.13
CA SER A 164 -13.38 -14.11 -11.14
C SER A 164 -13.89 -13.75 -12.52
N GLU A 165 -14.80 -14.55 -13.08
CA GLU A 165 -15.35 -14.33 -14.43
C GLU A 165 -14.25 -14.15 -15.51
N LEU A 166 -13.16 -14.92 -15.38
CA LEU A 166 -11.97 -14.83 -16.23
C LEU A 166 -11.25 -13.47 -16.20
N VAL A 167 -11.43 -12.67 -15.14
CA VAL A 167 -10.76 -11.38 -14.95
C VAL A 167 -10.14 -11.31 -13.55
N CYS A 168 -8.89 -10.84 -13.47
CA CYS A 168 -8.24 -10.60 -12.18
C CYS A 168 -8.97 -9.50 -11.43
N SER A 169 -9.57 -9.87 -10.32
CA SER A 169 -10.40 -9.00 -9.50
C SER A 169 -9.97 -9.07 -8.05
N CYS A 170 -10.30 -8.04 -7.28
CA CYS A 170 -10.18 -8.12 -5.84
C CYS A 170 -11.25 -9.07 -5.30
N SER A 171 -10.93 -9.81 -4.24
CA SER A 171 -11.93 -10.62 -3.54
C SER A 171 -13.08 -9.76 -3.00
N SER A 172 -14.20 -10.39 -2.65
CA SER A 172 -15.45 -9.70 -2.27
C SER A 172 -15.32 -8.66 -1.16
N ASP A 173 -14.37 -8.83 -0.24
CA ASP A 173 -14.15 -7.91 0.89
C ASP A 173 -13.16 -6.78 0.56
N TYR A 174 -12.72 -6.70 -0.70
CA TYR A 174 -11.74 -5.74 -1.19
C TYR A 174 -12.29 -4.98 -2.40
N TRP A 175 -11.65 -3.87 -2.72
CA TRP A 175 -11.92 -3.06 -3.90
C TRP A 175 -10.61 -2.71 -4.61
N ARG A 176 -10.73 -2.44 -5.90
CA ARG A 176 -9.60 -2.15 -6.77
C ARG A 176 -9.21 -0.68 -6.64
N TYR A 177 -8.07 -0.38 -6.02
CA TYR A 177 -7.54 0.97 -5.97
C TYR A 177 -6.89 1.37 -7.31
N ASN A 178 -6.02 0.49 -7.82
CA ASN A 178 -5.37 0.67 -9.12
C ASN A 178 -5.16 -0.72 -9.78
N GLU A 179 -4.25 -0.85 -10.74
CA GLU A 179 -3.99 -2.13 -11.41
C GLU A 179 -3.15 -3.13 -10.58
N THR A 180 -2.51 -2.70 -9.49
CA THR A 180 -1.60 -3.49 -8.66
C THR A 180 -1.97 -3.54 -7.18
N LEU A 181 -3.11 -2.98 -6.78
CA LEU A 181 -3.47 -2.88 -5.37
C LEU A 181 -4.97 -3.09 -5.13
N CYS A 182 -5.25 -4.05 -4.25
CA CYS A 182 -6.55 -4.25 -3.63
C CYS A 182 -6.55 -3.72 -2.19
N LEU A 183 -7.55 -2.91 -1.88
CA LEU A 183 -7.75 -2.29 -0.57
C LEU A 183 -8.99 -2.87 0.12
N PRO A 184 -9.04 -2.96 1.46
CA PRO A 184 -10.22 -3.42 2.17
C PRO A 184 -11.45 -2.57 1.80
N ARG A 185 -12.59 -3.23 1.55
CA ARG A 185 -13.85 -2.56 1.20
C ARG A 185 -14.42 -1.74 2.34
N TYR A 186 -14.12 -2.13 3.57
CA TYR A 186 -14.53 -1.36 4.75
C TYR A 186 -13.34 -1.05 5.64
N THR A 187 -13.03 0.24 5.78
CA THR A 187 -12.06 0.73 6.76
C THR A 187 -12.79 1.24 7.99
N GLN A 188 -12.30 0.87 9.17
CA GLN A 188 -12.78 1.44 10.44
C GLN A 188 -11.93 2.65 10.80
N LEU A 189 -12.57 3.68 11.33
CA LEU A 189 -11.93 4.86 11.90
C LEU A 189 -12.59 5.16 13.23
N PHE A 190 -11.84 5.83 14.09
CA PHE A 190 -12.38 6.36 15.33
C PHE A 190 -12.13 7.89 15.35
N THR A 191 -12.71 8.60 16.29
CA THR A 191 -12.48 10.03 16.60
C THR A 191 -12.85 10.22 18.07
N ASP A 192 -12.17 11.10 18.81
CA ASP A 192 -12.46 11.31 20.25
C ASP A 192 -12.41 12.78 20.69
N GLY A 193 -12.76 13.69 19.79
CA GLY A 193 -12.75 15.11 20.05
C GLY A 193 -12.84 15.90 18.76
N GLU A 194 -12.49 17.18 18.85
CA GLU A 194 -12.77 18.17 17.81
C GLU A 194 -11.81 18.14 16.63
N SER A 195 -10.78 17.29 16.69
CA SER A 195 -9.80 17.12 15.62
C SER A 195 -10.40 16.34 14.46
N TRP A 196 -10.10 16.79 13.25
CA TRP A 196 -10.51 16.17 12.01
C TRP A 196 -9.63 14.98 11.67
N VAL A 197 -10.29 13.89 11.30
CA VAL A 197 -9.69 12.77 10.57
C VAL A 197 -10.17 12.88 9.13
N TRP A 198 -9.29 12.65 8.16
CA TRP A 198 -9.55 12.94 6.76
C TRP A 198 -9.44 11.71 5.88
N LYS A 199 -10.25 11.68 4.82
CA LYS A 199 -10.18 10.73 3.72
C LYS A 199 -10.20 11.48 2.40
N LYS A 200 -9.32 11.09 1.48
CA LYS A 200 -9.33 11.53 0.10
C LYS A 200 -10.33 10.70 -0.70
N ILE A 201 -11.15 11.40 -1.46
CA ILE A 201 -12.09 10.83 -2.40
C ILE A 201 -11.31 10.41 -3.66
N VAL A 202 -11.45 9.17 -4.08
CA VAL A 202 -10.86 8.67 -5.34
C VAL A 202 -11.93 8.13 -6.29
N ASN A 203 -11.53 7.79 -7.51
CA ASN A 203 -12.38 7.15 -8.52
C ASN A 203 -13.67 7.93 -8.87
N GLY A 204 -13.65 9.26 -8.74
CA GLY A 204 -14.81 10.10 -9.10
C GLY A 204 -16.04 9.89 -8.22
N MET A 205 -15.87 9.28 -7.05
CA MET A 205 -16.95 8.98 -6.12
C MET A 205 -17.68 10.27 -5.71
N CYS A 206 -19.01 10.26 -5.86
CA CYS A 206 -19.87 11.36 -5.46
C CYS A 206 -20.99 10.94 -4.50
N SER A 207 -20.88 9.74 -3.95
CA SER A 207 -21.73 9.20 -2.89
C SER A 207 -20.96 8.15 -2.10
N THR A 208 -21.15 8.12 -0.79
CA THR A 208 -20.51 7.11 0.06
C THR A 208 -21.47 6.58 1.11
N ASP A 209 -21.42 5.27 1.34
CA ASP A 209 -22.02 4.66 2.52
C ASP A 209 -21.03 4.73 3.68
N PHE A 210 -21.52 5.15 4.83
CA PHE A 210 -20.79 5.03 6.08
C PHE A 210 -21.69 4.50 7.19
N ARG A 211 -21.07 3.88 8.18
CA ARG A 211 -21.72 3.43 9.41
C ARG A 211 -21.14 4.17 10.59
N ILE A 212 -21.99 4.65 11.49
CA ILE A 212 -21.58 5.39 12.69
C ILE A 212 -22.04 4.64 13.93
N LYS A 213 -21.17 4.58 14.93
CA LYS A 213 -21.51 4.30 16.33
C LYS A 213 -20.91 5.41 17.20
N SER A 214 -21.72 6.08 18.02
CA SER A 214 -21.28 7.14 18.94
C SER A 214 -22.33 7.38 20.03
N THR A 215 -21.84 7.63 21.25
CA THR A 215 -22.67 8.04 22.39
C THR A 215 -23.02 9.53 22.38
N GLY A 216 -22.32 10.34 21.59
CA GLY A 216 -22.51 11.79 21.53
C GLY A 216 -22.81 12.28 20.11
N THR A 217 -22.32 13.47 19.79
CA THR A 217 -22.49 14.06 18.46
C THR A 217 -21.23 13.84 17.62
N VAL A 218 -21.43 13.40 16.38
CA VAL A 218 -20.37 13.34 15.37
C VAL A 218 -20.68 14.27 14.21
N GLU A 219 -19.64 14.73 13.54
CA GLU A 219 -19.75 15.57 12.36
C GLU A 219 -19.03 14.92 11.18
N VAL A 220 -19.71 14.86 10.04
CA VAL A 220 -19.15 14.42 8.76
C VAL A 220 -19.25 15.59 7.78
N GLY A 221 -18.10 15.98 7.21
CA GLY A 221 -17.98 17.10 6.29
C GLY A 221 -17.42 16.69 4.93
N VAL A 222 -17.74 17.47 3.90
CA VAL A 222 -17.22 17.30 2.53
C VAL A 222 -16.51 18.59 2.09
N PHE A 223 -15.29 18.44 1.56
CA PHE A 223 -14.31 19.52 1.39
C PHE A 223 -13.69 19.49 -0.01
N ALA A 224 -13.39 20.68 -0.57
CA ALA A 224 -12.71 20.80 -1.87
C ALA A 224 -11.18 20.63 -1.77
N ALA A 225 -10.60 20.91 -0.60
CA ALA A 225 -9.18 20.75 -0.37
C ALA A 225 -8.92 20.11 1.00
N TYR A 226 -7.69 19.66 1.21
CA TYR A 226 -7.22 19.13 2.48
C TYR A 226 -7.01 20.29 3.45
N THR A 227 -8.11 20.86 3.95
CA THR A 227 -8.17 21.94 4.95
C THR A 227 -9.62 22.22 5.35
N HIS A 228 -9.86 22.50 6.63
CA HIS A 228 -11.21 22.68 7.16
C HIS A 228 -11.91 23.95 6.62
N TYR A 229 -11.17 24.92 6.08
CA TYR A 229 -11.74 26.15 5.51
C TYR A 229 -12.52 25.95 4.19
N THR A 230 -12.33 24.80 3.52
CA THR A 230 -12.98 24.51 2.23
C THR A 230 -14.21 23.60 2.37
N GLY A 231 -14.68 23.40 3.61
CA GLY A 231 -15.86 22.59 3.87
C GLY A 231 -17.10 23.23 3.30
N ARG A 232 -17.92 22.43 2.61
CA ARG A 232 -19.19 22.90 2.02
C ARG A 232 -20.39 22.27 2.71
N TYR A 233 -20.42 20.96 2.82
CA TYR A 233 -21.58 20.23 3.30
C TYR A 233 -21.23 19.53 4.60
N PHE A 234 -22.01 19.74 5.64
CA PHE A 234 -21.78 19.15 6.96
C PHE A 234 -23.04 18.49 7.47
N MET A 235 -22.84 17.32 8.07
CA MET A 235 -23.87 16.53 8.70
C MET A 235 -23.47 16.32 10.15
N ARG A 236 -24.22 16.91 11.09
CA ARG A 236 -24.05 16.67 12.52
C ARG A 236 -25.09 15.67 12.97
N ILE A 237 -24.63 14.56 13.54
CA ILE A 237 -25.47 13.41 13.85
C ILE A 237 -25.33 13.11 15.34
N SER A 238 -26.46 13.10 16.04
CA SER A 238 -26.58 12.62 17.41
C SER A 238 -27.57 11.46 17.47
N GLN A 239 -27.81 10.94 18.67
CA GLN A 239 -28.75 9.82 18.88
C GLN A 239 -30.19 10.15 18.43
N THR A 240 -30.61 11.42 18.51
CA THR A 240 -32.01 11.83 18.32
C THR A 240 -32.20 12.87 17.21
N LYS A 241 -31.11 13.38 16.65
CA LYS A 241 -31.17 14.47 15.68
C LYS A 241 -30.06 14.35 14.64
N MET A 242 -30.37 14.77 13.42
CA MET A 242 -29.39 15.09 12.40
C MET A 242 -29.60 16.52 11.91
N ASP A 243 -28.55 17.33 11.94
CA ASP A 243 -28.54 18.68 11.38
C ASP A 243 -27.67 18.73 10.12
N VAL A 244 -28.19 19.37 9.08
CA VAL A 244 -27.51 19.51 7.79
C VAL A 244 -27.20 20.97 7.56
N PHE A 245 -25.93 21.28 7.28
CA PHE A 245 -25.47 22.64 7.04
C PHE A 245 -24.79 22.75 5.68
N ARG A 246 -24.93 23.93 5.07
CA ARG A 246 -24.08 24.37 3.97
C ARG A 246 -23.26 25.56 4.40
N TYR A 247 -21.98 25.56 4.05
CA TYR A 247 -21.07 26.68 4.25
C TYR A 247 -20.66 27.28 2.90
N VAL A 248 -20.64 28.61 2.80
CA VAL A 248 -20.05 29.31 1.66
C VAL A 248 -18.92 30.19 2.15
N ASP A 249 -17.76 30.00 1.52
CA ASP A 249 -16.51 30.72 1.79
C ASP A 249 -16.04 30.63 3.24
N GLY A 250 -16.33 29.51 3.92
CA GLY A 250 -15.90 29.25 5.31
C GLY A 250 -16.52 30.15 6.38
N VAL A 251 -17.37 31.12 6.00
CA VAL A 251 -17.88 32.17 6.90
C VAL A 251 -19.40 32.19 6.95
N SER A 252 -20.10 32.06 5.82
CA SER A 252 -21.56 32.04 5.82
C SER A 252 -22.07 30.61 6.00
N ASN A 253 -22.88 30.38 7.03
CA ASN A 253 -23.55 29.10 7.22
C ASN A 253 -25.04 29.22 6.90
N SER A 254 -25.59 28.20 6.28
CA SER A 254 -27.02 28.03 6.06
C SER A 254 -27.41 26.70 6.68
N HIS A 255 -28.22 26.75 7.73
CA HIS A 255 -28.87 25.56 8.26
C HIS A 255 -29.92 25.12 7.24
N LEU A 256 -29.73 23.93 6.65
CA LEU A 256 -30.59 23.42 5.58
C LEU A 256 -31.75 22.59 6.13
N ALA A 257 -31.51 21.80 7.18
CA ALA A 257 -32.52 20.96 7.79
C ALA A 257 -32.13 20.50 9.21
N SER A 258 -33.17 20.25 10.03
CA SER A 258 -33.10 19.46 11.25
C SER A 258 -34.03 18.24 11.11
N ILE A 259 -33.47 17.05 11.24
CA ILE A 259 -34.19 15.78 11.17
C ILE A 259 -34.24 15.19 12.58
N SER A 260 -35.39 15.28 13.24
CA SER A 260 -35.58 14.74 14.59
C SER A 260 -36.04 13.28 14.50
N LYS A 261 -35.12 12.34 14.70
CA LYS A 261 -35.38 10.89 14.65
C LYS A 261 -34.38 10.16 15.53
N THR A 262 -34.83 9.12 16.23
CA THR A 262 -33.92 8.23 16.97
C THR A 262 -33.13 7.35 15.99
N PHE A 263 -31.80 7.48 16.05
CA PHE A 263 -30.89 6.73 15.19
C PHE A 263 -30.26 5.51 15.88
N GLU A 264 -30.22 5.46 17.22
CA GLU A 264 -29.61 4.36 18.02
C GLU A 264 -28.09 4.23 17.80
N THR A 265 -27.40 5.35 17.56
CA THR A 265 -25.95 5.35 17.28
C THR A 265 -25.11 4.94 18.48
N ASP A 266 -25.63 5.02 19.70
CA ASP A 266 -24.95 4.68 20.95
C ASP A 266 -24.79 3.16 21.15
N SER A 267 -25.81 2.40 20.76
CA SER A 267 -25.87 0.95 20.96
C SER A 267 -25.26 0.15 19.81
N ARG A 268 -25.33 0.66 18.57
CA ARG A 268 -24.88 -0.08 17.37
C ARG A 268 -24.41 0.81 16.24
N TYR A 269 -23.81 0.18 15.24
CA TYR A 269 -23.50 0.82 13.96
C TYR A 269 -24.76 1.10 13.15
N VAL A 270 -24.98 2.36 12.81
CA VAL A 270 -26.11 2.84 12.01
C VAL A 270 -25.59 3.27 10.63
N ARG A 271 -26.18 2.73 9.57
CA ARG A 271 -25.80 3.06 8.19
C ARG A 271 -26.46 4.35 7.73
N PHE A 272 -25.69 5.17 7.04
CA PHE A 272 -26.16 6.31 6.27
C PHE A 272 -25.51 6.28 4.89
N ASN A 273 -26.20 6.83 3.90
CA ASN A 273 -25.61 7.19 2.63
C ASN A 273 -25.62 8.70 2.49
N PHE A 274 -24.49 9.25 2.07
CA PHE A 274 -24.35 10.66 1.75
C PHE A 274 -23.98 10.81 0.29
N HIS A 275 -24.83 11.48 -0.47
CA HIS A 275 -24.71 11.68 -1.91
C HIS A 275 -24.63 13.18 -2.21
N TRP A 276 -23.75 13.57 -3.13
CA TRP A 276 -23.51 14.95 -3.56
C TRP A 276 -23.30 15.10 -5.08
N CYS A 277 -23.65 14.09 -5.89
CA CYS A 277 -23.44 14.13 -7.34
C CYS A 277 -24.18 15.29 -8.01
N GLY A 278 -23.49 16.04 -8.88
CA GLY A 278 -24.08 17.13 -9.66
C GLY A 278 -24.72 18.25 -8.83
N GLY A 279 -24.28 18.43 -7.57
CA GLY A 279 -24.87 19.39 -6.64
C GLY A 279 -26.10 18.92 -5.90
N GLN A 280 -26.57 17.70 -6.18
CA GLN A 280 -27.69 17.12 -5.46
C GLN A 280 -27.23 16.49 -4.15
N LEU A 281 -27.51 17.18 -3.06
CA LEU A 281 -27.29 16.69 -1.71
C LEU A 281 -28.43 15.78 -1.29
N ARG A 282 -28.13 14.51 -0.97
CA ARG A 282 -29.11 13.54 -0.47
C ARG A 282 -28.52 12.76 0.70
N ILE A 283 -29.37 12.53 1.69
CA ILE A 283 -29.04 11.73 2.87
C ILE A 283 -30.14 10.70 3.06
N SER A 284 -29.76 9.44 3.26
CA SER A 284 -30.68 8.33 3.49
C SER A 284 -30.10 7.35 4.52
N ARG A 285 -30.88 6.35 4.98
CA ARG A 285 -30.38 5.30 5.91
C ARG A 285 -29.52 4.23 5.20
N GLY A 286 -29.09 4.50 3.98
CA GLY A 286 -28.33 3.60 3.11
C GLY A 286 -28.76 3.75 1.65
N ILE A 287 -27.92 3.31 0.72
CA ILE A 287 -28.22 3.38 -0.72
C ILE A 287 -29.58 2.72 -1.03
N GLY A 288 -30.38 3.40 -1.85
CA GLY A 288 -31.70 2.93 -2.30
C GLY A 288 -32.80 2.95 -1.24
N THR A 289 -32.52 3.50 -0.05
CA THR A 289 -33.53 3.66 1.01
C THR A 289 -34.23 5.02 0.96
N THR A 290 -35.26 5.20 1.79
CA THR A 290 -35.97 6.46 1.92
C THR A 290 -35.02 7.61 2.26
N ASN A 291 -35.13 8.70 1.49
CA ASN A 291 -34.40 9.93 1.75
C ASN A 291 -34.86 10.54 3.08
N LEU A 292 -33.91 10.84 3.95
CA LEU A 292 -34.10 11.67 5.14
C LEU A 292 -34.04 13.16 4.78
N PHE A 293 -33.26 13.50 3.76
CA PHE A 293 -33.06 14.87 3.29
C PHE A 293 -32.67 14.88 1.81
N SER A 294 -33.14 15.89 1.09
CA SER A 294 -32.68 16.20 -0.26
C SER A 294 -32.66 17.70 -0.49
N TRP A 295 -31.61 18.20 -1.13
CA TRP A 295 -31.47 19.61 -1.51
C TRP A 295 -30.56 19.73 -2.74
N ASN A 296 -30.77 20.76 -3.56
CA ASN A 296 -29.98 21.00 -4.76
C ASN A 296 -29.14 22.27 -4.58
N ASP A 297 -27.82 22.15 -4.72
CA ASP A 297 -26.91 23.28 -4.68
C ASP A 297 -26.84 23.95 -6.05
N ALA A 298 -27.21 25.23 -6.09
CA ALA A 298 -27.06 26.05 -7.29
C ALA A 298 -25.57 26.32 -7.64
N SER A 299 -24.66 26.14 -6.68
CA SER A 299 -23.22 26.31 -6.85
C SER A 299 -22.47 25.14 -6.22
N PRO A 300 -22.48 23.96 -6.86
CA PRO A 300 -21.95 22.73 -6.28
C PRO A 300 -20.46 22.81 -6.00
N LEU A 301 -20.03 22.21 -4.89
CA LEU A 301 -18.62 21.91 -4.63
C LEU A 301 -18.14 20.82 -5.60
N GLN A 302 -16.85 20.82 -5.93
CA GLN A 302 -16.15 19.64 -6.45
C GLN A 302 -15.34 19.01 -5.31
N PRO A 303 -15.89 18.01 -4.60
CA PRO A 303 -15.21 17.49 -3.42
C PRO A 303 -14.00 16.64 -3.77
N GLN A 304 -12.96 16.80 -2.98
CA GLN A 304 -11.76 15.98 -3.04
C GLN A 304 -11.53 15.21 -1.72
N TYR A 305 -12.19 15.65 -0.64
CA TYR A 305 -12.00 15.09 0.68
C TYR A 305 -13.32 14.97 1.45
N LEU A 306 -13.36 13.96 2.31
CA LEU A 306 -14.32 13.79 3.37
C LEU A 306 -13.56 13.87 4.70
N ALA A 307 -14.12 14.53 5.71
CA ALA A 307 -13.53 14.53 7.04
C ALA A 307 -14.59 14.29 8.11
N MET A 308 -14.16 13.70 9.21
CA MET A 308 -15.01 13.38 10.34
C MET A 308 -14.34 13.81 11.65
N ARG A 309 -15.17 14.18 12.61
CA ARG A 309 -14.77 14.46 13.99
C ARG A 309 -15.90 14.14 14.95
N SER A 310 -15.59 14.12 16.23
CA SER A 310 -16.58 14.05 17.30
C SER A 310 -16.69 15.39 18.02
N SER A 311 -17.79 15.59 18.76
CA SER A 311 -17.82 16.66 19.76
C SER A 311 -16.79 16.40 20.86
N SER A 312 -16.46 17.45 21.64
CA SER A 312 -15.55 17.33 22.78
C SER A 312 -15.99 16.19 23.72
N PHE A 313 -15.04 15.38 24.18
CA PHE A 313 -15.26 14.22 25.07
C PHE A 313 -16.20 13.14 24.51
N THR A 314 -16.45 13.13 23.21
CA THR A 314 -17.28 12.13 22.54
C THR A 314 -16.41 11.21 21.71
N GLU A 315 -16.69 9.93 21.80
CA GLU A 315 -16.11 8.91 20.93
C GLU A 315 -17.03 8.65 19.73
N GLY A 316 -16.46 8.65 18.53
CA GLY A 316 -17.15 8.33 17.29
C GLY A 316 -16.42 7.24 16.55
N TYR A 317 -17.11 6.15 16.22
CA TYR A 317 -16.61 5.04 15.42
C TYR A 317 -17.29 5.05 14.06
N PHE A 318 -16.50 4.93 13.01
CA PHE A 318 -16.95 5.03 11.64
C PHE A 318 -16.51 3.81 10.84
N LYS A 319 -17.36 3.31 9.95
CA LYS A 319 -16.97 2.35 8.90
C LYS A 319 -17.35 2.94 7.55
N PHE A 320 -16.39 3.09 6.65
CA PHE A 320 -16.64 3.62 5.30
C PHE A 320 -16.59 2.51 4.27
N ALA A 321 -17.37 2.65 3.19
CA ALA A 321 -17.19 1.85 2.00
C ALA A 321 -15.89 2.24 1.26
N GLY A 322 -15.54 1.47 0.22
CA GLY A 322 -14.36 1.70 -0.62
C GLY A 322 -14.36 3.07 -1.32
N ASP A 323 -13.28 3.34 -2.06
CA ASP A 323 -13.00 4.61 -2.77
C ASP A 323 -12.64 5.81 -1.86
N LEU A 324 -12.48 5.58 -0.55
CA LEU A 324 -11.93 6.54 0.41
C LEU A 324 -10.60 6.05 0.93
N VAL A 325 -9.52 6.79 0.66
CA VAL A 325 -8.16 6.47 1.15
C VAL A 325 -7.66 7.58 2.06
N ASP A 326 -6.63 7.33 2.86
CA ASP A 326 -6.00 8.44 3.59
C ASP A 326 -5.36 9.44 2.60
N PRO A 327 -5.41 10.77 2.85
CA PRO A 327 -4.79 11.79 1.98
C PRO A 327 -3.32 11.57 1.66
N TRP A 328 -2.63 10.88 2.56
CA TRP A 328 -1.21 10.57 2.49
C TRP A 328 -0.93 9.17 1.96
N PHE A 329 -1.95 8.36 1.68
CA PHE A 329 -1.80 7.00 1.17
C PHE A 329 -1.06 6.95 -0.19
N GLY A 330 -0.22 5.93 -0.38
CA GLY A 330 0.32 5.52 -1.68
C GLY A 330 1.52 6.30 -2.23
N ASP A 331 1.96 7.38 -1.58
CA ASP A 331 3.17 8.11 -1.96
C ASP A 331 3.87 8.59 -0.69
N TRP A 332 4.67 7.68 -0.13
CA TRP A 332 5.51 7.90 1.05
C TRP A 332 7.00 7.96 0.69
N SER A 333 7.32 8.71 -0.36
CA SER A 333 8.70 9.04 -0.67
C SER A 333 9.30 9.92 0.42
N SER A 334 10.57 9.71 0.75
CA SER A 334 11.33 10.52 1.72
C SER A 334 11.46 11.99 1.28
N ASP A 335 11.27 12.27 0.01
CA ASP A 335 11.39 13.62 -0.56
C ASP A 335 10.08 14.41 -0.51
N ARG A 336 8.94 13.73 -0.30
CA ARG A 336 7.63 14.38 -0.28
C ARG A 336 7.42 15.17 1.00
N VAL A 337 6.93 16.40 0.81
CA VAL A 337 6.44 17.25 1.90
C VAL A 337 4.93 17.07 2.03
N TYR A 338 4.48 16.70 3.22
CA TYR A 338 3.09 16.53 3.61
C TYR A 338 2.64 17.78 4.36
N SER A 339 1.74 18.56 3.73
CA SER A 339 1.04 19.65 4.41
C SER A 339 -0.17 19.09 5.15
N ILE A 340 -0.10 19.08 6.47
CA ILE A 340 -1.14 18.55 7.35
C ILE A 340 -1.95 19.74 7.90
N PRO A 341 -3.28 19.75 7.74
CA PRO A 341 -4.09 20.86 8.20
C PRO A 341 -4.01 21.02 9.70
N ARG A 342 -4.21 22.24 10.19
CA ARG A 342 -4.48 22.42 11.62
C ARG A 342 -5.71 21.62 12.07
N ASP A 343 -5.74 21.29 13.35
CA ASP A 343 -6.77 20.49 13.99
C ASP A 343 -6.94 19.12 13.30
N THR A 344 -5.82 18.54 12.85
CA THR A 344 -5.75 17.23 12.20
C THR A 344 -4.84 16.29 12.97
N MET A 345 -5.29 15.06 13.06
CA MET A 345 -4.62 14.00 13.79
C MET A 345 -4.22 12.89 12.83
N ILE A 346 -2.94 12.52 12.86
CA ILE A 346 -2.39 11.42 12.05
C ILE A 346 -1.63 10.50 12.97
N ALA A 347 -1.92 9.21 12.87
CA ALA A 347 -1.22 8.21 13.66
C ALA A 347 -1.18 6.88 12.95
N ARG A 348 -0.03 6.22 13.04
CA ARG A 348 0.19 4.85 12.61
C ARG A 348 0.28 3.94 13.84
N ARG A 349 0.09 2.64 13.60
CA ARG A 349 0.34 1.61 14.61
C ARG A 349 1.85 1.40 14.78
N ARG A 350 2.26 1.10 16.01
CA ARG A 350 3.61 0.69 16.40
C ARG A 350 3.58 -0.69 17.06
N HIS A 351 4.63 -1.46 16.81
CA HIS A 351 4.83 -2.77 17.44
C HIS A 351 6.06 -2.75 18.36
N GLU A 352 7.04 -1.92 18.03
CA GLU A 352 8.26 -1.71 18.77
C GLU A 352 8.04 -0.73 19.93
N GLN A 353 8.68 -0.99 21.07
CA GLN A 353 8.68 -0.11 22.26
C GLN A 353 9.97 0.72 22.38
N ASP A 354 10.99 0.35 21.61
CA ASP A 354 12.23 1.09 21.45
C ASP A 354 12.37 1.42 19.95
N PHE A 355 12.19 2.69 19.60
CA PHE A 355 12.19 3.12 18.21
C PHE A 355 12.58 4.58 18.04
N TRP A 356 13.06 4.87 16.82
CA TRP A 356 13.36 6.22 16.37
C TRP A 356 12.24 6.75 15.47
N VAL A 357 12.06 8.05 15.52
CA VAL A 357 11.29 8.83 14.54
C VAL A 357 12.20 9.93 14.04
N GLU A 358 12.37 10.01 12.73
CA GLU A 358 13.14 11.07 12.07
C GLU A 358 12.26 11.81 11.07
N PHE A 359 12.14 13.12 11.26
CA PHE A 359 11.31 13.97 10.42
C PHE A 359 11.88 15.36 10.32
N GLU A 360 11.44 16.07 9.30
CA GLU A 360 11.63 17.50 9.16
C GLU A 360 10.29 18.21 9.26
N CYS A 361 10.30 19.40 9.83
CA CYS A 361 9.12 20.19 10.09
C CYS A 361 9.33 21.65 9.70
N ARG A 362 8.35 22.24 9.02
CA ARG A 362 8.30 23.66 8.69
C ARG A 362 6.96 24.23 9.18
N ILE A 363 7.05 25.10 10.17
CA ILE A 363 5.95 25.78 10.85
C ILE A 363 6.54 26.88 11.76
N THR A 364 5.76 27.91 12.10
CA THR A 364 6.18 28.99 13.01
C THR A 364 6.38 28.53 14.45
N ARG A 365 5.54 27.61 14.95
CA ARG A 365 5.57 27.08 16.32
C ARG A 365 4.85 25.73 16.44
N ASP A 366 5.03 25.06 17.58
CA ASP A 366 4.24 23.89 18.01
C ASP A 366 4.28 22.70 17.04
N CYS A 367 5.50 22.33 16.59
CA CYS A 367 5.69 21.09 15.85
C CYS A 367 5.66 19.90 16.82
N ASN A 368 4.52 19.20 16.89
CA ASN A 368 4.29 18.17 17.90
C ASN A 368 4.35 16.75 17.32
N TRP A 369 4.89 15.84 18.12
CA TRP A 369 4.77 14.40 17.94
C TRP A 369 4.13 13.76 19.17
N MET A 370 3.20 12.83 18.97
CA MET A 370 2.59 12.06 20.05
C MET A 370 2.91 10.58 19.93
N ALA A 371 3.10 9.93 21.07
CA ALA A 371 3.16 8.48 21.23
C ALA A 371 2.17 8.06 22.32
N ARG A 372 1.41 6.99 22.10
CA ARG A 372 0.28 6.64 22.97
C ARG A 372 0.00 5.16 23.04
N GLU A 373 -0.64 4.77 24.13
CA GLU A 373 -1.04 3.39 24.40
C GLU A 373 -2.34 2.99 23.68
N GLN A 374 -3.30 3.91 23.58
CA GLN A 374 -4.63 3.62 23.02
C GLN A 374 -4.88 4.47 21.78
N THR A 375 -5.95 4.17 21.05
CA THR A 375 -6.34 4.98 19.88
C THR A 375 -6.84 6.37 20.26
N THR A 376 -7.29 6.57 21.50
CA THR A 376 -7.81 7.85 22.02
C THR A 376 -6.71 8.89 22.20
N TRP A 377 -7.00 10.14 21.84
CA TRP A 377 -6.12 11.31 21.84
C TRP A 377 -6.31 12.22 23.04
N HIS A 378 -7.46 12.16 23.70
CA HIS A 378 -7.75 13.04 24.84
C HIS A 378 -7.90 12.28 26.16
N GLY A 379 -8.14 10.96 26.11
CA GLY A 379 -8.40 10.15 27.30
C GLY A 379 -7.32 9.12 27.66
N SER A 380 -6.30 8.90 26.81
CA SER A 380 -5.32 7.82 26.99
C SER A 380 -4.03 8.25 27.70
N ASN A 381 -3.18 7.28 28.00
CA ASN A 381 -1.79 7.56 28.35
C ASN A 381 -1.03 8.01 27.09
N ILE A 382 -0.56 9.27 27.11
CA ILE A 382 0.06 9.92 25.95
C ILE A 382 1.37 10.55 26.39
N TRP A 383 2.41 10.38 25.58
CA TRP A 383 3.58 11.23 25.59
C TRP A 383 3.50 12.19 24.41
N LYS A 384 3.61 13.49 24.70
CA LYS A 384 3.64 14.55 23.69
C LYS A 384 5.00 15.22 23.73
N VAL A 385 5.70 15.20 22.62
CA VAL A 385 6.89 16.02 22.37
C VAL A 385 6.43 17.28 21.65
N ILE A 386 6.68 18.44 22.24
CA ILE A 386 6.41 19.77 21.69
C ILE A 386 7.74 20.39 21.30
N ILE A 387 7.96 20.64 20.03
CA ILE A 387 9.16 21.35 19.54
C ILE A 387 8.73 22.77 19.17
N GLY A 388 9.42 23.77 19.72
CA GLY A 388 9.16 25.19 19.45
C GLY A 388 7.76 25.66 19.85
N GLY A 389 7.27 25.25 21.02
CA GLY A 389 6.08 25.83 21.64
C GLY A 389 6.33 27.19 22.30
N TRP A 390 5.27 27.77 22.87
CA TRP A 390 5.28 29.11 23.50
C TRP A 390 5.90 30.16 22.58
N ASP A 391 5.33 30.33 21.39
CA ASP A 391 5.86 31.22 20.36
C ASP A 391 7.29 30.89 19.96
N ASN A 392 7.58 29.59 19.81
CA ASN A 392 8.88 29.08 19.37
C ASN A 392 10.03 29.47 20.31
N SER A 393 9.73 29.67 21.61
CA SER A 393 10.71 30.00 22.64
C SER A 393 11.18 28.78 23.42
N HIS A 394 10.34 27.75 23.53
CA HIS A 394 10.60 26.57 24.36
C HIS A 394 10.16 25.28 23.68
N SER A 395 10.67 24.16 24.17
CA SER A 395 10.26 22.82 23.76
C SER A 395 10.01 22.00 25.03
N ALA A 396 9.09 21.05 24.96
CA ALA A 396 8.68 20.31 26.13
C ALA A 396 8.35 18.84 25.84
N ILE A 397 8.49 18.02 26.89
CA ILE A 397 7.94 16.66 26.94
C ILE A 397 6.82 16.67 27.98
N HIS A 398 5.61 16.38 27.53
CA HIS A 398 4.42 16.26 28.38
C HIS A 398 3.97 14.81 28.43
N ARG A 399 3.30 14.46 29.54
CA ARG A 399 2.51 13.22 29.61
C ARG A 399 1.07 13.56 29.92
N HIS A 400 0.14 12.91 29.25
CA HIS A 400 -1.20 12.76 29.75
C HIS A 400 -1.30 11.40 30.45
N VAL A 401 -1.81 11.39 31.67
CA VAL A 401 -2.13 10.15 32.39
C VAL A 401 -3.66 10.05 32.49
N SER A 402 -4.20 8.93 32.02
CA SER A 402 -5.64 8.71 32.03
C SER A 402 -6.22 8.88 33.44
N GLY A 403 -7.30 9.66 33.57
CA GLY A 403 -7.93 10.00 34.85
C GLY A 403 -7.21 11.06 35.70
N VAL A 404 -6.00 11.50 35.32
CA VAL A 404 -5.24 12.53 36.05
C VAL A 404 -5.10 13.82 35.24
N GLY A 405 -4.82 13.71 33.94
CA GLY A 405 -4.62 14.87 33.05
C GLY A 405 -3.16 15.08 32.63
N TRP A 406 -2.87 16.29 32.14
CA TRP A 406 -1.55 16.67 31.59
C TRP A 406 -0.54 17.06 32.68
N GLN A 407 0.69 16.57 32.53
CA GLN A 407 1.83 16.84 33.40
C GLN A 407 3.04 17.28 32.57
N PHE A 408 3.76 18.31 33.05
CA PHE A 408 4.97 18.82 32.44
C PHE A 408 6.19 18.12 33.02
N TYR A 409 7.03 17.52 32.18
CA TYR A 409 8.18 16.73 32.63
C TYR A 409 9.53 17.27 32.20
N SER A 410 9.59 17.89 31.02
CA SER A 410 10.79 18.57 30.52
C SER A 410 10.36 19.85 29.84
N HIS A 411 11.08 20.94 30.08
CA HIS A 411 10.81 22.26 29.53
C HIS A 411 12.15 22.97 29.28
N THR A 412 12.54 23.08 28.01
CA THR A 412 13.86 23.56 27.61
C THR A 412 13.73 24.81 26.73
N ALA A 413 14.48 25.85 27.06
CA ALA A 413 14.61 27.04 26.21
C ALA A 413 15.22 26.65 24.86
N THR A 414 14.49 26.90 23.78
CA THR A 414 14.84 26.55 22.41
C THR A 414 14.40 27.66 21.45
N PRO A 415 14.89 28.89 21.66
CA PRO A 415 14.42 30.05 20.90
C PRO A 415 14.67 29.87 19.41
N ALA A 416 13.64 30.17 18.62
CA ALA A 416 13.65 30.10 17.17
C ALA A 416 14.11 28.72 16.64
N ILE A 417 13.75 27.62 17.30
CA ILE A 417 14.11 26.26 16.88
C ILE A 417 13.36 25.83 15.62
N LEU A 418 12.15 26.32 15.40
CA LEU A 418 11.36 26.13 14.18
C LEU A 418 11.49 27.30 13.19
N SER A 419 11.07 27.10 11.94
CA SER A 419 11.07 28.10 10.88
C SER A 419 9.81 27.98 10.03
N ALA A 420 9.23 29.12 9.65
CA ALA A 420 8.08 29.19 8.74
C ALA A 420 8.48 28.90 7.27
N THR A 421 9.75 29.08 6.91
CA THR A 421 10.22 29.00 5.53
C THR A 421 11.10 27.78 5.27
N GLU A 422 11.72 27.22 6.30
CA GLU A 422 12.69 26.13 6.19
C GLU A 422 12.19 24.87 6.89
N LEU A 423 12.38 23.73 6.23
CA LEU A 423 12.24 22.42 6.86
C LEU A 423 13.43 22.19 7.81
N ARG A 424 13.13 21.95 9.07
CA ARG A 424 14.15 21.68 10.11
C ARG A 424 14.02 20.27 10.63
N ARG A 425 15.16 19.58 10.73
CA ARG A 425 15.24 18.17 11.08
C ARG A 425 15.24 17.95 12.58
N PHE A 426 14.46 16.96 13.02
CA PHE A 426 14.39 16.48 14.38
C PHE A 426 14.37 14.96 14.41
N ARG A 427 14.91 14.41 15.49
CA ARG A 427 14.85 12.97 15.77
C ARG A 427 14.37 12.75 17.18
N ILE A 428 13.46 11.80 17.36
CA ILE A 428 12.93 11.43 18.68
C ILE A 428 13.23 9.94 18.88
N HIS A 429 13.90 9.64 19.99
CA HIS A 429 14.05 8.28 20.48
C HIS A 429 13.03 8.04 21.57
N PHE A 430 12.09 7.15 21.30
CA PHE A 430 11.21 6.59 22.32
C PHE A 430 11.82 5.28 22.79
N SER A 431 12.29 5.24 24.04
CA SER A 431 12.74 4.01 24.69
C SER A 431 11.91 3.74 25.95
N PRO A 432 11.86 2.49 26.44
CA PRO A 432 11.14 2.17 27.66
C PRO A 432 11.65 2.91 28.91
N GLN A 433 12.89 3.42 28.89
CA GLN A 433 13.54 4.10 30.01
C GLN A 433 13.59 5.62 29.85
N ALA A 434 13.57 6.13 28.62
CA ALA A 434 13.68 7.57 28.39
C ALA A 434 13.13 7.99 27.03
N ILE A 435 12.69 9.25 26.97
CA ILE A 435 12.39 9.94 25.72
C ILE A 435 13.50 10.97 25.50
N ARG A 436 14.12 10.95 24.32
CA ARG A 436 15.21 11.86 23.95
C ARG A 436 14.93 12.51 22.61
N VAL A 437 15.19 13.81 22.52
CA VAL A 437 14.91 14.63 21.34
C VAL A 437 16.18 15.32 20.87
N TYR A 438 16.49 15.16 19.60
CA TYR A 438 17.71 15.61 18.96
C TYR A 438 17.38 16.58 17.84
N ARG A 439 18.28 17.54 17.63
CA ARG A 439 18.24 18.46 16.50
C ARG A 439 19.19 17.94 15.43
N ASP A 440 18.69 17.82 14.20
CA ASP A 440 19.49 17.37 13.06
C ASP A 440 20.31 16.11 13.41
N ASN A 441 21.56 16.00 12.96
CA ASN A 441 22.46 14.88 13.23
C ASN A 441 23.24 14.99 14.55
N GLN A 442 22.83 15.84 15.49
CA GLN A 442 23.51 15.97 16.79
C GLN A 442 23.45 14.67 17.61
N THR A 443 24.53 14.35 18.32
CA THR A 443 24.60 13.15 19.17
C THR A 443 24.05 13.36 20.58
N GLU A 444 24.00 14.61 21.04
CA GLU A 444 23.45 14.98 22.34
C GLU A 444 21.99 15.45 22.19
N PRO A 445 21.06 14.96 23.04
CA PRO A 445 19.69 15.43 22.99
C PRO A 445 19.60 16.83 23.59
N PHE A 446 18.91 17.75 22.90
CA PHE A 446 18.62 19.06 23.48
C PHE A 446 17.49 18.99 24.51
N MET A 447 16.74 17.89 24.53
CA MET A 447 15.68 17.65 25.49
C MET A 447 15.55 16.14 25.77
N ALA A 448 15.46 15.79 27.05
CA ALA A 448 15.30 14.41 27.47
C ALA A 448 14.41 14.32 28.72
N HIS A 449 13.82 13.15 28.93
CA HIS A 449 13.08 12.81 30.13
C HIS A 449 13.25 11.32 30.46
N GLN A 450 13.50 11.01 31.74
CA GLN A 450 13.54 9.62 32.22
C GLN A 450 12.13 9.14 32.52
N VAL A 451 11.74 8.07 31.85
CA VAL A 451 10.44 7.44 32.01
C VAL A 451 10.47 6.61 33.30
N GLY A 452 9.75 7.07 34.33
CA GLY A 452 9.79 6.43 35.65
C GLY A 452 9.20 5.01 35.66
N ALA A 453 7.98 4.85 35.13
CA ALA A 453 7.32 3.55 34.99
C ALA A 453 7.23 3.17 33.51
N PRO A 454 7.47 1.90 33.14
CA PRO A 454 7.31 1.44 31.77
C PRO A 454 5.93 1.83 31.21
N PHE A 455 5.91 2.22 29.93
CA PHE A 455 4.70 2.58 29.21
C PHE A 455 4.71 1.87 27.87
N THR A 456 3.52 1.50 27.41
CA THR A 456 3.35 0.86 26.11
C THR A 456 2.97 1.91 25.08
N ILE A 457 3.70 1.97 23.98
CA ILE A 457 3.35 2.73 22.79
C ILE A 457 2.78 1.77 21.75
N ASN A 458 1.51 1.94 21.41
CA ASN A 458 0.86 1.23 20.32
C ASN A 458 0.63 2.12 19.10
N TYR A 459 0.70 3.45 19.26
CA TYR A 459 0.50 4.40 18.17
C TYR A 459 1.42 5.60 18.31
N ASP A 460 1.88 6.14 17.19
CA ASP A 460 2.60 7.42 17.15
C ASP A 460 2.25 8.22 15.89
N GLY A 461 2.52 9.52 15.93
CA GLY A 461 2.40 10.38 14.75
C GLY A 461 2.38 11.87 15.07
N PRO A 462 2.39 12.71 14.03
CA PRO A 462 2.27 14.15 14.20
C PRO A 462 0.88 14.51 14.71
N HIS A 463 0.85 15.48 15.63
CA HIS A 463 -0.39 15.93 16.24
C HIS A 463 -0.56 17.44 16.13
N MET A 464 -1.54 17.87 15.35
CA MET A 464 -1.79 19.28 15.11
C MET A 464 -3.08 19.70 15.75
N CYS A 465 -3.09 19.92 17.06
CA CYS A 465 -4.18 20.66 17.72
C CYS A 465 -3.72 22.09 18.01
N CYS A 466 -4.63 23.06 17.93
CA CYS A 466 -4.45 24.43 18.42
C CYS A 466 -3.41 25.28 17.68
N ASN A 467 -2.92 24.84 16.52
CA ASN A 467 -2.07 25.66 15.65
C ASN A 467 -2.91 26.64 14.82
N VAL A 468 -2.35 27.79 14.51
CA VAL A 468 -3.01 28.80 13.64
C VAL A 468 -2.85 28.47 12.16
N GLU A 469 -1.89 27.61 11.81
CA GLU A 469 -1.51 27.28 10.44
C GLU A 469 -1.34 25.77 10.23
N ASN A 470 -1.25 25.38 8.96
CA ASN A 470 -0.90 24.02 8.58
C ASN A 470 0.58 23.77 8.89
N VAL A 471 0.91 22.51 9.15
CA VAL A 471 2.31 22.09 9.33
C VAL A 471 2.76 21.36 8.07
N ASP A 472 4.00 21.63 7.66
CA ASP A 472 4.65 20.84 6.63
C ASP A 472 5.61 19.85 7.28
N PHE A 473 5.43 18.57 6.98
CA PHE A 473 6.31 17.51 7.41
C PHE A 473 7.00 16.84 6.23
N ARG A 474 8.24 16.40 6.43
CA ARG A 474 8.90 15.45 5.52
C ARG A 474 9.49 14.32 6.35
N LEU A 475 9.18 13.08 6.00
CA LEU A 475 9.78 11.93 6.67
C LEU A 475 11.18 11.72 6.15
N VAL A 476 12.17 11.63 7.06
CA VAL A 476 13.57 11.43 6.67
C VAL A 476 13.85 9.96 6.39
N GLN A 477 13.12 9.05 7.06
CA GLN A 477 13.20 7.62 6.86
C GLN A 477 11.82 7.06 6.50
N TYR A 478 11.74 6.27 5.43
CA TYR A 478 10.54 5.51 5.14
C TYR A 478 10.35 4.43 6.19
N ASP A 479 9.14 4.39 6.72
CA ASP A 479 8.68 3.33 7.61
C ASP A 479 7.42 2.75 6.99
N ALA A 480 7.41 1.43 6.76
CA ALA A 480 6.34 0.74 6.07
C ALA A 480 4.98 0.87 6.78
N GLY A 481 4.97 1.22 8.08
CA GLY A 481 3.77 1.58 8.82
C GLY A 481 3.05 2.81 8.27
N TRP A 482 3.75 3.70 7.54
CA TRP A 482 3.12 4.79 6.79
C TRP A 482 2.51 4.32 5.46
N GLY A 483 3.07 3.30 4.81
CA GLY A 483 2.69 2.91 3.45
C GLY A 483 1.36 2.18 3.30
N TYR A 484 0.73 1.78 4.40
CA TYR A 484 -0.40 0.84 4.38
C TYR A 484 -1.70 1.52 4.80
N GLU A 485 -2.77 1.39 4.02
CA GLU A 485 -4.10 1.91 4.37
C GLU A 485 -4.62 1.26 5.68
N GLY A 486 -4.12 0.06 6.01
CA GLY A 486 -4.31 -0.58 7.30
C GLY A 486 -3.13 -0.43 8.30
N GLY A 487 -2.11 0.36 7.99
CA GLY A 487 -1.01 0.73 8.92
C GLY A 487 -1.44 1.91 9.79
N PHE A 488 -2.36 2.71 9.26
CA PHE A 488 -3.22 3.65 9.97
C PHE A 488 -4.54 3.00 10.44
N ARG A 489 -4.51 1.71 10.81
CA ARG A 489 -5.64 0.99 11.45
C ARG A 489 -6.05 1.70 12.75
N TRP A 490 -6.88 2.73 12.64
CA TRP A 490 -7.64 3.28 13.75
C TRP A 490 -8.71 2.26 14.14
N GLY A 491 -8.42 1.45 15.15
CA GLY A 491 -9.41 0.59 15.80
C GLY A 491 -9.71 -0.72 15.07
N GLU A 492 -8.78 -1.67 15.11
CA GLU A 492 -9.13 -3.09 15.15
C GLU A 492 -8.69 -3.65 16.51
N ASP A 493 -9.53 -4.50 17.11
CA ASP A 493 -9.48 -5.07 18.48
C ASP A 493 -9.91 -4.19 19.67
N LEU A 494 -10.90 -3.29 19.52
CA LEU A 494 -11.53 -2.61 20.68
C LEU A 494 -12.88 -3.19 21.12
N VAL A 495 -13.47 -4.12 20.36
CA VAL A 495 -14.59 -4.95 20.82
C VAL A 495 -14.52 -6.28 20.09
N SER A 496 -14.18 -7.35 20.81
CA SER A 496 -14.69 -8.70 20.52
C SER A 496 -16.18 -8.76 20.79
#